data_AF-A0A5M9ZGD5-F1
#
_entry.id   AF-A0A5M9ZGD5-F1
#
_cell.length_a   1.000
_cell.length_b   1.000
_cell.length_c   1.000
_cell.angle_alpha   90.00
_cell.angle_beta   90.00
_cell.angle_gamma   90.00
#
_symmetry.space_group_name_H-M   'P 1'
#
loop_
_entity.id
_entity.type
_entity.pdbx_description
1 polymer ?
#
loop_
_entity_poly.entity_id
_entity_poly.type
_entity_poly.pdbx_seq_one_letter_code
_entity_poly.pdbx_strand_id
1 'polypeptide(L)'
;MAAILEIIAYVLAAIALAVVALVALCATAVFQPAQGATSDTVLAERMEIAVGPSALLVAGLVAFVAAVSYGGRIAARLSSRRRLVILVAYVLVVQVLWIGALDFTNPQYPDSVMLSRGAAELVNGHAEAFTPDYCAAEGALGYQAACAGQDQLMKGNLFNYLSWYPFQSGAMLWFALVYTVFGAQNFMAFQLISALAITGVAVILCRFAHLMGLDQKAEAVLQLLIGMCFPLLMFSAFVYTNAVGLAFTLLAALLLLECLRAGTIRSRLFLLLGSCVSAAIGVMVKNTFNILVLAMLIVLVLEAVRFRRWWLLGAGVVGYVLVLKSTVLPVMVMERLTGQSFGPGMPTLSWIAMGVQSKDGVLPGWWQSDALNVYLDTGGDYTAQQQHAIGSIQSAWSSAIVDPVSAFGFIGRKLSTEWAEPTFETVLYSGLGIRAHAGNGLARSLLAEPGRTTVNVYGDIMQSAVYVFALIAIVGLVAASSAHASVSQTKEKDKEGESGTAAALFLAIGFLGGFCCYVFWEAKSIYTLPFYILLLPFAARGLSLAPGWVRNLTMFRSRHRKVSGR
;
A
#
# COMPACT_ATOMS: atom_id res chain seq x y z
N MET A 1 -8.99 -17.19 25.17
CA MET A 1 -9.44 -16.97 23.78
C MET A 1 -8.74 -15.78 23.12
N ALA A 2 -8.94 -14.52 23.57
CA ALA A 2 -8.30 -13.34 22.94
C ALA A 2 -6.77 -13.41 22.82
N ALA A 3 -6.07 -13.88 23.87
CA ALA A 3 -4.61 -14.05 23.83
C ALA A 3 -4.15 -15.11 22.79
N ILE A 4 -4.93 -16.17 22.60
CA ILE A 4 -4.63 -17.21 21.59
C ILE A 4 -4.81 -16.62 20.18
N LEU A 5 -5.91 -15.90 19.95
CA LEU A 5 -6.18 -15.25 18.66
C LEU A 5 -5.13 -14.18 18.33
N GLU A 6 -4.64 -13.44 19.33
CA GLU A 6 -3.52 -12.52 19.16
C GLU A 6 -2.24 -13.24 18.72
N ILE A 7 -1.87 -14.34 19.40
CA ILE A 7 -0.70 -15.14 19.03
C ILE A 7 -0.85 -15.67 17.60
N ILE A 8 -2.03 -16.19 17.23
CA ILE A 8 -2.31 -16.66 15.87
C ILE A 8 -2.10 -15.54 14.86
N ALA A 9 -2.63 -14.33 15.12
CA ALA A 9 -2.46 -13.19 14.22
C ALA A 9 -0.97 -12.83 14.02
N TYR A 10 -0.18 -12.79 15.09
CA TYR A 10 1.26 -12.53 14.99
C TYR A 10 2.02 -13.66 14.30
N VAL A 11 1.68 -14.92 14.55
CA VAL A 11 2.31 -16.07 13.87
C VAL A 11 2.04 -16.04 12.37
N LEU A 12 0.78 -15.79 11.96
CA LEU A 12 0.43 -15.67 10.55
C LEU A 12 1.13 -14.49 9.89
N ALA A 13 1.17 -13.33 10.56
CA ALA A 13 1.92 -12.17 10.08
C ALA A 13 3.42 -12.46 9.98
N ALA A 14 4.00 -13.20 10.93
CA ALA A 14 5.41 -13.61 10.88
C ALA A 14 5.70 -14.58 9.72
N ILE A 15 4.79 -15.51 9.42
CA ILE A 15 4.92 -16.42 8.27
C ILE A 15 4.90 -15.63 6.96
N ALA A 16 3.88 -14.77 6.76
CA ALA A 16 3.78 -13.91 5.59
C ALA A 16 5.03 -13.02 5.43
N LEU A 17 5.49 -12.44 6.54
CA LEU A 17 6.67 -11.58 6.57
C LEU A 17 7.97 -12.34 6.29
N ALA A 18 8.10 -13.58 6.77
CA ALA A 18 9.23 -14.44 6.48
C ALA A 18 9.30 -14.79 4.98
N VAL A 19 8.15 -15.02 4.34
CA VAL A 19 8.08 -15.26 2.89
C VAL A 19 8.56 -14.05 2.12
N VAL A 20 8.03 -12.85 2.36
CA VAL A 20 8.48 -11.63 1.63
C VAL A 20 9.91 -11.24 1.97
N ALA A 21 10.37 -11.47 3.21
CA ALA A 21 11.77 -11.26 3.59
C ALA A 21 12.71 -12.20 2.82
N LEU A 22 12.34 -13.47 2.67
CA LEU A 22 13.12 -14.44 1.90
C LEU A 22 13.16 -14.04 0.41
N VAL A 23 12.02 -13.65 -0.16
CA VAL A 23 11.97 -13.19 -1.56
C VAL A 23 12.85 -11.95 -1.75
N ALA A 24 12.74 -10.93 -0.90
CA ALA A 24 13.55 -9.71 -1.00
C ALA A 24 15.05 -9.97 -0.81
N LEU A 25 15.44 -10.94 0.02
CA LEU A 25 16.85 -11.30 0.19
C LEU A 25 17.41 -12.16 -0.96
N CYS A 26 16.54 -12.81 -1.73
CA CYS A 26 16.93 -13.77 -2.76
C CYS A 26 16.59 -13.32 -4.18
N ALA A 27 15.83 -12.24 -4.36
CA ALA A 27 15.44 -11.75 -5.67
C ALA A 27 15.24 -10.24 -5.64
N THR A 28 15.77 -9.56 -6.65
CA THR A 28 15.54 -8.13 -6.86
C THR A 28 14.88 -7.95 -8.22
N ALA A 29 13.66 -7.42 -8.23
CA ALA A 29 12.94 -7.08 -9.46
C ALA A 29 13.16 -5.60 -9.79
N VAL A 30 13.58 -5.29 -11.03
CA VAL A 30 13.86 -3.90 -11.45
C VAL A 30 13.24 -3.62 -12.82
N PHE A 31 12.61 -2.46 -12.97
CA PHE A 31 12.05 -2.03 -14.24
C PHE A 31 13.10 -1.78 -15.32
N GLN A 32 12.79 -2.18 -16.54
CA GLN A 32 13.62 -1.98 -17.71
C GLN A 32 13.36 -0.60 -18.37
N PRO A 33 14.37 -0.01 -19.04
CA PRO A 33 14.17 1.19 -19.84
C PRO A 33 13.15 0.96 -20.97
N ALA A 34 12.42 2.01 -21.33
CA ALA A 34 11.55 1.97 -22.51
C ALA A 34 12.38 1.83 -23.81
N GLN A 35 11.91 1.00 -24.74
CA GLN A 35 12.57 0.85 -26.05
C GLN A 35 12.49 2.16 -26.84
N GLY A 36 13.63 2.67 -27.32
CA GLY A 36 13.69 3.90 -28.10
C GLY A 36 13.46 5.19 -27.28
N ALA A 37 13.67 5.15 -25.95
CA ALA A 37 13.45 6.27 -25.04
C ALA A 37 14.10 7.58 -25.52
N THR A 38 13.30 8.43 -26.17
CA THR A 38 13.49 9.88 -26.21
C THR A 38 13.16 10.44 -24.82
N SER A 39 13.66 11.63 -24.51
CA SER A 39 13.81 12.24 -23.17
C SER A 39 12.67 12.16 -22.14
N ASP A 40 11.47 11.70 -22.50
CA ASP A 40 10.23 11.97 -21.78
C ASP A 40 9.65 10.73 -21.07
N THR A 41 9.87 9.53 -21.59
CA THR A 41 9.46 8.27 -20.94
C THR A 41 10.67 7.37 -20.70
N VAL A 42 11.03 7.19 -19.43
CA VAL A 42 12.29 6.54 -19.06
C VAL A 42 12.16 5.02 -18.90
N LEU A 43 10.98 4.53 -18.51
CA LEU A 43 10.77 3.14 -18.07
C LEU A 43 9.56 2.49 -18.74
N ALA A 44 9.67 1.19 -18.99
CA ALA A 44 8.57 0.35 -19.45
C ALA A 44 8.02 -0.53 -18.31
N GLU A 45 6.77 -0.97 -18.41
CA GLU A 45 6.16 -1.97 -17.52
C GLU A 45 6.70 -3.38 -17.80
N ARG A 46 8.03 -3.54 -17.77
CA ARG A 46 8.76 -4.80 -17.91
C ARG A 46 9.83 -4.85 -16.83
N MET A 47 10.00 -6.00 -16.20
CA MET A 47 10.99 -6.18 -15.14
C MET A 47 12.02 -7.24 -15.50
N GLU A 48 13.25 -7.01 -15.05
CA GLU A 48 14.27 -8.04 -14.92
C GLU A 48 14.32 -8.49 -13.45
N ILE A 49 14.38 -9.80 -13.23
CA ILE A 49 14.48 -10.38 -11.88
C ILE A 49 15.85 -11.02 -11.75
N ALA A 50 16.72 -10.39 -10.96
CA ALA A 50 18.01 -10.96 -10.59
C ALA A 50 17.82 -11.93 -9.42
N VAL A 51 18.38 -13.14 -9.52
CA VAL A 51 18.26 -14.19 -8.49
C VAL A 51 19.56 -14.31 -7.70
N GLY A 52 19.44 -14.36 -6.38
CA GLY A 52 20.52 -14.46 -5.40
C GLY A 52 20.83 -13.13 -4.70
N PRO A 53 21.31 -13.15 -3.45
CA PRO A 53 21.70 -11.93 -2.76
C PRO A 53 22.91 -11.28 -3.45
N SER A 54 22.76 -10.03 -3.88
CA SER A 54 23.90 -9.28 -4.41
C SER A 54 24.92 -8.98 -3.30
N ALA A 55 26.21 -8.92 -3.64
CA ALA A 55 27.25 -8.52 -2.67
C ALA A 55 26.98 -7.11 -2.10
N LEU A 56 26.37 -6.23 -2.92
CA LEU A 56 25.93 -4.90 -2.54
C LEU A 56 24.82 -4.94 -1.50
N LEU A 57 23.84 -5.85 -1.63
CA LEU A 57 22.77 -6.03 -0.65
C LEU A 57 23.35 -6.45 0.70
N VAL A 58 24.22 -7.47 0.73
CA VAL A 58 24.80 -7.98 1.99
C VAL A 58 25.65 -6.91 2.69
N ALA A 59 26.57 -6.27 1.97
CA ALA A 59 27.41 -5.21 2.53
C ALA A 59 26.58 -3.97 2.92
N GLY A 60 25.63 -3.61 2.07
CA GLY A 60 24.71 -2.50 2.26
C GLY A 60 23.80 -2.67 3.47
N LEU A 61 23.31 -3.87 3.74
CA LEU A 61 22.48 -4.17 4.91
C LEU A 61 23.25 -3.88 6.21
N VAL A 62 24.50 -4.32 6.31
CA VAL A 62 25.35 -4.07 7.49
C VAL A 62 25.59 -2.57 7.67
N ALA A 63 25.94 -1.86 6.59
CA ALA A 63 26.17 -0.42 6.61
C ALA A 63 24.89 0.36 6.99
N PHE A 64 23.75 -0.01 6.41
CA PHE A 64 22.45 0.59 6.67
C PHE A 64 22.07 0.43 8.15
N VAL A 65 22.15 -0.79 8.69
CA VAL A 65 21.84 -1.06 10.10
C VAL A 65 22.74 -0.26 11.04
N ALA A 66 24.04 -0.17 10.74
CA ALA A 66 24.97 0.64 11.52
C ALA A 66 24.61 2.13 11.46
N ALA A 67 24.33 2.66 10.26
CA ALA A 67 23.96 4.05 10.03
C ALA A 67 22.64 4.42 10.74
N VAL A 68 21.59 3.61 10.60
CA VAL A 68 20.30 3.84 11.26
C VAL A 68 20.43 3.73 12.78
N SER A 69 21.20 2.76 13.27
CA SER A 69 21.43 2.59 14.72
C SER A 69 22.19 3.76 15.32
N TYR A 70 23.23 4.26 14.64
CA TYR A 70 24.03 5.40 15.08
C TYR A 70 23.24 6.71 14.96
N GLY A 71 22.62 6.95 13.81
CA GLY A 71 21.72 8.08 13.57
C GLY A 71 20.58 8.12 14.58
N GLY A 72 19.97 6.98 14.88
CA GLY A 72 18.89 6.88 15.87
C GLY A 72 19.32 7.28 17.28
N ARG A 73 20.56 6.96 17.68
CA ARG A 73 21.14 7.41 18.97
C ARG A 73 21.35 8.92 18.99
N ILE A 74 21.79 9.52 17.89
CA ILE A 74 21.98 10.97 17.78
C ILE A 74 20.63 11.67 17.79
N ALA A 75 19.70 11.22 16.95
CA ALA A 75 18.36 11.77 16.85
C ALA A 75 17.64 11.72 18.20
N ALA A 76 17.78 10.61 18.95
CA ALA A 76 17.19 10.47 20.29
C ALA A 76 17.65 11.53 21.31
N ARG A 77 18.72 12.28 21.07
CA ARG A 77 19.14 13.43 21.91
C ARG A 77 18.20 14.63 21.79
N LEU A 78 17.48 14.75 20.68
CA LEU A 78 16.47 15.79 20.47
C LEU A 78 15.16 15.37 21.14
N SER A 79 14.36 16.33 21.62
CA SER A 79 13.04 16.01 22.17
C SER A 79 12.09 15.43 21.11
N SER A 80 11.17 14.55 21.51
CA SER A 80 10.24 13.88 20.58
C SER A 80 9.45 14.89 19.72
N ARG A 81 8.99 16.00 20.31
CA ARG A 81 8.33 17.10 19.59
C ARG A 81 9.22 17.74 18.52
N ARG A 82 10.50 18.02 18.84
CA ARG A 82 11.43 18.62 17.87
C ARG A 82 11.71 17.67 16.71
N ARG A 83 11.94 16.38 16.99
CA ARG A 83 12.15 15.39 15.93
C ARG A 83 10.95 15.25 15.02
N LEU A 84 9.74 15.22 15.58
CA LEU A 84 8.51 15.15 14.79
C LEU A 84 8.34 16.37 13.88
N VAL A 85 8.58 17.58 14.38
CA VAL A 85 8.52 18.80 13.55
C VAL A 85 9.55 18.76 12.42
N ILE A 86 10.79 18.34 12.71
CA ILE A 86 11.84 18.18 11.69
C ILE A 86 11.42 17.16 10.64
N LEU A 87 10.88 16.01 11.06
CA LEU A 87 10.41 14.97 10.14
C LEU A 87 9.28 15.48 9.24
N VAL A 88 8.27 16.12 9.82
CA VAL A 88 7.11 16.65 9.07
C VAL A 88 7.56 17.67 8.04
N ALA A 89 8.43 18.61 8.44
CA ALA A 89 9.00 19.59 7.52
C ALA A 89 9.82 18.91 6.41
N TYR A 90 10.66 17.95 6.77
CA TYR A 90 11.50 17.21 5.82
C TYR A 90 10.67 16.43 4.80
N VAL A 91 9.70 15.62 5.25
CA VAL A 91 8.84 14.80 4.40
C VAL A 91 8.04 15.67 3.43
N LEU A 92 7.51 16.81 3.88
CA LEU A 92 6.80 17.73 3.01
C LEU A 92 7.74 18.40 2.01
N VAL A 93 8.87 18.94 2.46
CA VAL A 93 9.83 19.65 1.58
C VAL A 93 10.39 18.73 0.52
N VAL A 94 10.81 17.51 0.87
CA VAL A 94 11.35 16.55 -0.12
C VAL A 94 10.31 16.23 -1.19
N GLN A 95 9.05 16.00 -0.80
CA GLN A 95 7.98 15.74 -1.76
C GLN A 95 7.70 16.95 -2.65
N VAL A 96 7.63 18.17 -2.09
CA VAL A 96 7.42 19.39 -2.88
C VAL A 96 8.57 19.61 -3.87
N LEU A 97 9.81 19.42 -3.44
CA LEU A 97 10.98 19.48 -4.32
C LEU A 97 10.94 18.39 -5.39
N TRP A 98 10.47 17.19 -5.05
CA TRP A 98 10.32 16.10 -6.00
C TRP A 98 9.25 16.40 -7.05
N ILE A 99 8.08 16.88 -6.64
CA ILE A 99 7.00 17.29 -7.53
C ILE A 99 7.49 18.41 -8.47
N GLY A 100 8.16 19.43 -7.93
CA GLY A 100 8.75 20.50 -8.74
C GLY A 100 9.85 20.02 -9.70
N ALA A 101 10.59 18.97 -9.33
CA ALA A 101 11.59 18.36 -10.21
C ALA A 101 10.97 17.48 -11.31
N LEU A 102 9.78 16.93 -11.09
CA LEU A 102 9.04 16.15 -12.09
C LEU A 102 8.34 17.05 -13.10
N ASP A 103 7.72 18.13 -12.62
CA ASP A 103 7.03 19.14 -13.43
C ASP A 103 6.09 18.54 -14.48
N PHE A 104 5.20 17.67 -14.01
CA PHE A 104 4.28 16.94 -14.89
C PHE A 104 3.25 17.85 -15.54
N THR A 105 3.20 17.77 -16.87
CA THR A 105 2.12 18.34 -17.68
C THR A 105 1.03 17.32 -17.94
N ASN A 106 1.36 16.03 -18.00
CA ASN A 106 0.38 14.97 -18.21
C ASN A 106 0.88 13.60 -17.68
N PRO A 107 0.23 13.00 -16.66
CA PRO A 107 0.54 11.63 -16.24
C PRO A 107 0.18 10.64 -17.36
N GLN A 108 0.98 9.61 -17.58
CA GLN A 108 0.74 8.63 -18.66
C GLN A 108 0.14 7.31 -18.16
N TYR A 109 -0.18 7.21 -16.87
CA TYR A 109 -0.78 5.99 -16.32
C TYR A 109 -2.22 5.85 -16.80
N PRO A 110 -2.63 4.72 -17.40
CA PRO A 110 -3.94 4.61 -18.06
C PRO A 110 -5.14 5.00 -17.19
N ASP A 111 -5.21 4.56 -15.94
CA ASP A 111 -6.33 4.97 -15.07
C ASP A 111 -6.25 6.47 -14.72
N SER A 112 -5.06 7.00 -14.46
CA SER A 112 -4.89 8.43 -14.17
C SER A 112 -5.38 9.30 -15.33
N VAL A 113 -5.10 8.88 -16.57
CA VAL A 113 -5.56 9.55 -17.79
C VAL A 113 -7.08 9.50 -17.88
N MET A 114 -7.69 8.31 -17.75
CA MET A 114 -9.15 8.16 -17.86
C MET A 114 -9.90 8.91 -16.75
N LEU A 115 -9.40 8.86 -15.51
CA LEU A 115 -10.00 9.55 -14.38
C LEU A 115 -9.85 11.07 -14.47
N SER A 116 -8.66 11.55 -14.86
CA SER A 116 -8.40 12.97 -15.07
C SER A 116 -9.31 13.53 -16.17
N ARG A 117 -9.41 12.83 -17.29
CA ARG A 117 -10.29 13.23 -18.39
C ARG A 117 -11.75 13.26 -17.95
N GLY A 118 -12.26 12.17 -17.37
CA GLY A 118 -13.65 12.13 -16.91
C GLY A 118 -13.97 13.22 -15.90
N ALA A 119 -13.04 13.51 -14.99
CA ALA A 119 -13.18 14.63 -14.06
C ALA A 119 -13.19 16.00 -14.76
N ALA A 120 -12.36 16.21 -15.78
CA ALA A 120 -12.35 17.45 -16.54
C ALA A 120 -13.67 17.67 -17.29
N GLU A 121 -14.18 16.64 -17.97
CA GLU A 121 -15.48 16.72 -18.66
C GLU A 121 -16.62 16.99 -17.67
N LEU A 122 -16.60 16.33 -16.50
CA LEU A 122 -17.60 16.53 -15.46
C LEU A 122 -17.59 17.96 -14.90
N VAL A 123 -16.41 18.52 -14.64
CA VAL A 123 -16.26 19.90 -14.12
C VAL A 123 -16.67 20.94 -15.17
N ASN A 124 -16.45 20.65 -16.46
CA ASN A 124 -16.87 21.52 -17.56
C ASN A 124 -18.36 21.37 -17.92
N GLY A 125 -19.07 20.42 -17.32
CA GLY A 125 -20.49 20.18 -17.56
C GLY A 125 -20.81 19.35 -18.81
N HIS A 126 -19.81 18.69 -19.41
CA HIS A 126 -19.97 17.84 -20.61
C HIS A 126 -20.39 16.42 -20.24
N ALA A 127 -21.58 16.26 -19.67
CA ALA A 127 -22.11 14.95 -19.28
C ALA A 127 -22.28 14.00 -20.48
N GLU A 128 -22.45 14.53 -21.70
CA GLU A 128 -22.52 13.78 -22.95
C GLU A 128 -21.28 12.93 -23.23
N ALA A 129 -20.12 13.30 -22.66
CA ALA A 129 -18.87 12.53 -22.78
C ALA A 129 -18.95 11.13 -22.13
N PHE A 130 -19.97 10.91 -21.29
CA PHE A 130 -20.26 9.64 -20.63
C PHE A 130 -21.34 8.83 -21.35
N THR A 131 -21.81 9.24 -22.53
CA THR A 131 -22.81 8.46 -23.27
C THR A 131 -22.16 7.29 -24.03
N PRO A 132 -22.87 6.17 -24.25
CA PRO A 132 -22.33 5.01 -24.96
C PRO A 132 -21.85 5.34 -26.38
N ASP A 133 -22.56 6.25 -27.06
CA ASP A 133 -22.30 6.63 -28.44
C ASP A 133 -21.24 7.75 -28.57
N TYR A 134 -20.72 8.26 -27.45
CA TYR A 134 -19.75 9.35 -27.48
C TYR A 134 -18.42 8.90 -28.05
N CYS A 135 -17.97 9.62 -29.08
CA CYS A 135 -16.65 9.53 -29.66
C CYS A 135 -15.95 10.89 -29.56
N ALA A 136 -14.80 10.94 -28.90
CA ALA A 136 -13.97 12.14 -28.86
C ALA A 136 -13.23 12.35 -30.18
N ALA A 137 -13.02 13.62 -30.55
CA ALA A 137 -12.15 13.97 -31.67
C ALA A 137 -10.70 13.48 -31.42
N GLU A 138 -10.01 13.06 -32.50
CA GLU A 138 -8.61 12.66 -32.45
C GLU A 138 -7.74 13.75 -31.78
N GLY A 139 -6.81 13.33 -30.91
CA GLY A 139 -5.88 14.25 -30.24
C GLY A 139 -6.35 14.81 -28.90
N ALA A 140 -7.55 14.49 -28.42
CA ALA A 140 -7.93 14.73 -27.03
C ALA A 140 -7.04 13.88 -26.09
N LEU A 141 -6.01 14.51 -25.50
CA LEU A 141 -5.09 14.00 -24.47
C LEU A 141 -4.81 12.49 -24.55
N GLY A 142 -3.92 12.11 -25.46
CA GLY A 142 -3.31 10.78 -25.48
C GLY A 142 -4.09 9.70 -26.20
N TYR A 143 -5.08 10.06 -27.03
CA TYR A 143 -5.81 9.09 -27.84
C TYR A 143 -5.75 9.35 -29.35
N GLN A 144 -5.50 8.26 -30.08
CA GLN A 144 -5.91 8.05 -31.46
C GLN A 144 -7.10 7.09 -31.45
N ALA A 145 -8.27 7.49 -31.91
CA ALA A 145 -9.08 6.54 -32.66
C ALA A 145 -9.85 7.21 -33.78
N ALA A 146 -9.69 6.58 -34.94
CA ALA A 146 -10.68 6.57 -35.99
C ALA A 146 -11.96 5.91 -35.45
N CYS A 147 -12.98 6.71 -35.20
CA CYS A 147 -14.35 6.23 -35.08
C CYS A 147 -14.87 5.85 -36.48
N ALA A 148 -14.51 4.66 -36.95
CA ALA A 148 -15.24 3.82 -37.91
C ALA A 148 -14.42 2.56 -38.23
N GLY A 149 -14.97 1.37 -37.94
CA GLY A 149 -14.36 0.07 -38.27
C GLY A 149 -13.76 -0.64 -37.05
N GLN A 150 -14.44 -1.68 -36.60
CA GLN A 150 -14.10 -2.54 -35.46
C GLN A 150 -12.65 -3.05 -35.53
N ASP A 151 -11.81 -2.75 -34.51
CA ASP A 151 -10.79 -3.68 -33.95
C ASP A 151 -9.89 -3.11 -32.83
N GLN A 152 -10.01 -1.83 -32.45
CA GLN A 152 -9.32 -1.27 -31.26
C GLN A 152 -10.29 -0.82 -30.16
N LEU A 153 -11.23 -1.70 -29.81
CA LEU A 153 -12.26 -1.54 -28.78
C LEU A 153 -11.85 -0.60 -27.61
N MET A 154 -12.53 0.54 -27.53
CA MET A 154 -13.01 1.10 -26.25
C MET A 154 -11.97 1.76 -25.33
N LYS A 155 -10.75 2.08 -25.77
CA LYS A 155 -9.77 2.86 -24.97
C LYS A 155 -10.00 4.37 -25.08
N GLY A 156 -11.10 4.91 -24.58
CA GLY A 156 -11.29 6.36 -24.59
C GLY A 156 -12.72 6.83 -24.41
N ASN A 157 -13.68 5.90 -24.39
CA ASN A 157 -15.05 6.18 -24.02
C ASN A 157 -15.19 6.04 -22.49
N LEU A 158 -15.59 7.12 -21.83
CA LEU A 158 -15.74 7.20 -20.38
C LEU A 158 -16.87 6.31 -19.85
N PHE A 159 -17.94 6.13 -20.65
CA PHE A 159 -19.01 5.18 -20.35
C PHE A 159 -18.47 3.78 -20.17
N ASN A 160 -17.67 3.32 -21.15
CA ASN A 160 -17.14 1.96 -21.14
C ASN A 160 -16.16 1.73 -19.99
N TYR A 161 -15.28 2.71 -19.73
CA TYR A 161 -14.37 2.64 -18.58
C TYR A 161 -15.11 2.48 -17.26
N LEU A 162 -16.12 3.32 -17.00
CA LEU A 162 -16.92 3.21 -15.77
C LEU A 162 -17.85 1.99 -15.78
N SER A 163 -18.24 1.50 -16.94
CA SER A 163 -19.02 0.26 -17.06
C SER A 163 -18.20 -0.98 -16.73
N TRP A 164 -16.90 -0.98 -17.02
CA TRP A 164 -16.00 -2.06 -16.61
C TRP A 164 -15.56 -1.94 -15.16
N TYR A 165 -15.31 -0.70 -14.73
CA TYR A 165 -14.69 -0.37 -13.45
C TYR A 165 -15.52 0.65 -12.65
N PRO A 166 -16.79 0.35 -12.31
CA PRO A 166 -17.66 1.33 -11.63
C PRO A 166 -17.10 1.73 -10.26
N PHE A 167 -16.33 0.86 -9.60
CA PHE A 167 -15.64 1.17 -8.34
C PHE A 167 -14.62 2.33 -8.47
N GLN A 168 -14.22 2.72 -9.67
CA GLN A 168 -13.36 3.88 -9.92
C GLN A 168 -14.12 5.22 -9.87
N SER A 169 -15.46 5.22 -9.80
CA SER A 169 -16.28 6.44 -9.71
C SER A 169 -15.88 7.36 -8.56
N GLY A 170 -15.50 6.80 -7.41
CA GLY A 170 -15.04 7.60 -6.27
C GLY A 170 -13.66 8.24 -6.49
N ALA A 171 -12.79 7.57 -7.25
CA ALA A 171 -11.55 8.18 -7.69
C ALA A 171 -11.82 9.32 -8.68
N MET A 172 -12.73 9.14 -9.63
CA MET A 172 -13.10 10.19 -10.60
C MET A 172 -13.68 11.43 -9.92
N LEU A 173 -14.58 11.23 -8.95
CA LEU A 173 -15.15 12.33 -8.15
C LEU A 173 -14.09 13.04 -7.32
N TRP A 174 -13.08 12.33 -6.82
CA TRP A 174 -11.95 12.94 -6.14
C TRP A 174 -11.13 13.83 -7.08
N PHE A 175 -10.83 13.37 -8.31
CA PHE A 175 -10.20 14.21 -9.32
C PHE A 175 -11.05 15.45 -9.63
N ALA A 176 -12.37 15.29 -9.81
CA ALA A 176 -13.29 16.39 -10.09
C ALA A 176 -13.31 17.42 -8.96
N LEU A 177 -13.26 16.98 -7.70
CA LEU A 177 -13.18 17.87 -6.54
C LEU A 177 -11.91 18.72 -6.59
N VAL A 178 -10.74 18.12 -6.86
CA VAL A 178 -9.47 18.85 -6.98
C VAL A 178 -9.55 19.86 -8.14
N TYR A 179 -10.07 19.44 -9.29
CA TYR A 179 -10.18 20.29 -10.48
C TYR A 179 -11.17 21.44 -10.35
N THR A 180 -12.24 21.25 -9.57
CA THR A 180 -13.19 22.33 -9.25
C THR A 180 -12.51 23.45 -8.44
N VAL A 181 -11.57 23.11 -7.56
CA VAL A 181 -10.92 24.09 -6.66
C VAL A 181 -9.70 24.74 -7.30
N PHE A 182 -8.89 23.96 -8.03
CA PHE A 182 -7.57 24.40 -8.51
C PHE A 182 -7.48 24.55 -10.04
N GLY A 183 -8.58 24.30 -10.76
CA GLY A 183 -8.64 24.28 -12.21
C GLY A 183 -8.47 22.87 -12.80
N ALA A 184 -9.13 22.63 -13.93
CA ALA A 184 -9.06 21.37 -14.65
C ALA A 184 -7.61 21.00 -14.97
N GLN A 185 -7.27 19.72 -14.74
CA GLN A 185 -5.95 19.16 -15.05
C GLN A 185 -4.78 19.81 -14.31
N ASN A 186 -5.04 20.47 -13.17
CA ASN A 186 -3.98 20.95 -12.30
C ASN A 186 -3.32 19.79 -11.53
N PHE A 187 -2.43 19.06 -12.20
CA PHE A 187 -1.73 17.90 -11.65
C PHE A 187 -0.80 18.26 -10.49
N MET A 188 -0.14 19.42 -10.55
CA MET A 188 0.66 19.96 -9.46
C MET A 188 -0.15 20.07 -8.17
N ALA A 189 -1.36 20.65 -8.22
CA ALA A 189 -2.24 20.74 -7.07
C ALA A 189 -2.63 19.35 -6.53
N PHE A 190 -2.96 18.40 -7.43
CA PHE A 190 -3.26 17.02 -7.04
C PHE A 190 -2.09 16.34 -6.30
N GLN A 191 -0.87 16.51 -6.81
CA GLN A 191 0.34 15.93 -6.22
C GLN A 191 0.68 16.60 -4.88
N LEU A 192 0.47 17.92 -4.74
CA LEU A 192 0.65 18.64 -3.48
C LEU A 192 -0.34 18.17 -2.40
N ILE A 193 -1.60 17.93 -2.75
CA ILE A 193 -2.58 17.35 -1.83
C ILE A 193 -2.16 15.92 -1.42
N SER A 194 -1.66 15.14 -2.37
CA SER A 194 -1.12 13.81 -2.10
C SER A 194 0.10 13.88 -1.16
N ALA A 195 0.97 14.87 -1.33
CA ALA A 195 2.13 15.09 -0.46
C ALA A 195 1.72 15.47 0.98
N LEU A 196 0.66 16.27 1.13
CA LEU A 196 0.07 16.56 2.44
C LEU A 196 -0.51 15.29 3.09
N ALA A 197 -1.20 14.46 2.31
CA ALA A 197 -1.73 13.18 2.79
C ALA A 197 -0.61 12.25 3.26
N ILE A 198 0.47 12.10 2.48
CA ILE A 198 1.65 11.30 2.83
C ILE A 198 2.37 11.86 4.08
N THR A 199 2.46 13.18 4.20
CA THR A 199 2.99 13.82 5.41
C THR A 199 2.11 13.49 6.63
N GLY A 200 0.78 13.48 6.45
CA GLY A 200 -0.16 12.98 7.45
C GLY A 200 0.07 11.52 7.83
N VAL A 201 0.30 10.65 6.84
CA VAL A 201 0.67 9.23 7.06
C VAL A 201 1.92 9.11 7.91
N ALA A 202 2.97 9.89 7.63
CA ALA A 202 4.20 9.89 8.44
C ALA A 202 3.93 10.25 9.92
N VAL A 203 3.06 11.23 10.17
CA VAL A 203 2.62 11.58 11.53
C VAL A 203 1.85 10.44 12.18
N ILE A 204 0.91 9.83 11.46
CA ILE A 204 0.09 8.72 11.96
C ILE A 204 0.97 7.51 12.30
N LEU A 205 1.97 7.17 11.48
CA LEU A 205 2.94 6.11 11.78
C LEU A 205 3.73 6.38 13.08
N CYS A 206 4.16 7.63 13.29
CA CYS A 206 4.80 8.03 14.55
C CYS A 206 3.83 7.89 15.74
N ARG A 207 2.54 8.20 15.56
CA ARG A 207 1.52 7.99 16.59
C ARG A 207 1.28 6.51 16.87
N PHE A 208 1.24 5.64 15.85
CA PHE A 208 1.17 4.19 16.07
C PHE A 208 2.35 3.66 16.86
N ALA A 209 3.58 4.10 16.55
CA ALA A 209 4.76 3.73 17.34
C ALA A 209 4.67 4.17 18.81
N HIS A 210 4.20 5.39 19.05
CA HIS A 210 3.95 5.86 20.40
C HIS A 210 2.89 5.00 21.11
N LEU A 211 1.79 4.68 20.43
CA LEU A 211 0.74 3.81 20.96
C LEU A 211 1.24 2.40 21.26
N MET A 212 2.12 1.85 20.43
CA MET A 212 2.81 0.57 20.63
C MET A 212 3.78 0.57 21.83
N GLY A 213 4.04 1.72 22.45
CA GLY A 213 4.95 1.85 23.59
C GLY A 213 6.43 1.80 23.19
N LEU A 214 6.79 2.25 21.99
CA LEU A 214 8.20 2.33 21.58
C LEU A 214 8.95 3.34 22.47
N ASP A 215 10.18 2.99 22.85
CA ASP A 215 11.05 3.91 23.57
C ASP A 215 11.54 5.06 22.66
N GLN A 216 12.11 6.11 23.26
CA GLN A 216 12.53 7.29 22.49
C GLN A 216 13.54 6.96 21.38
N LYS A 217 14.36 5.92 21.59
CA LYS A 217 15.35 5.48 20.61
C LYS A 217 14.67 4.80 19.42
N ALA A 218 13.73 3.89 19.66
CA ALA A 218 12.94 3.24 18.62
C ALA A 218 12.05 4.25 17.88
N GLU A 219 11.43 5.21 18.57
CA GLU A 219 10.72 6.31 17.91
C GLU A 219 11.66 7.13 17.00
N ALA A 220 12.88 7.45 17.44
CA ALA A 220 13.86 8.15 16.62
C ALA A 220 14.32 7.31 15.41
N VAL A 221 14.50 6.01 15.58
CA VAL A 221 14.79 5.07 14.48
C VAL A 221 13.64 5.04 13.47
N LEU A 222 12.38 4.96 13.92
CA LEU A 222 11.23 5.02 13.02
C LEU A 222 11.22 6.31 12.20
N GLN A 223 11.46 7.45 12.84
CA GLN A 223 11.48 8.74 12.15
C GLN A 223 12.56 8.79 11.08
N LEU A 224 13.74 8.21 11.34
CA LEU A 224 14.78 8.05 10.33
C LEU A 224 14.32 7.11 9.21
N LEU A 225 13.76 5.94 9.53
CA LEU A 225 13.25 5.00 8.52
C LEU A 225 12.21 5.66 7.61
N ILE A 226 11.28 6.45 8.16
CA ILE A 226 10.31 7.23 7.38
C ILE A 226 11.03 8.24 6.48
N GLY A 227 11.94 9.04 7.03
CA GLY A 227 12.72 10.03 6.27
C GLY A 227 13.70 9.43 5.27
N MET A 228 13.97 8.13 5.34
CA MET A 228 14.82 7.38 4.42
C MET A 228 13.99 6.55 3.42
N CYS A 229 12.68 6.43 3.62
CA CYS A 229 11.79 5.62 2.78
C CYS A 229 11.51 6.32 1.46
N PHE A 230 12.42 6.18 0.51
CA PHE A 230 12.33 6.80 -0.80
C PHE A 230 11.00 6.51 -1.53
N PRO A 231 10.45 5.27 -1.53
CA PRO A 231 9.12 5.02 -2.09
C PRO A 231 8.03 5.90 -1.46
N LEU A 232 8.00 6.01 -0.12
CA LEU A 232 7.03 6.88 0.55
C LEU A 232 7.24 8.36 0.18
N LEU A 233 8.49 8.83 0.09
CA LEU A 233 8.84 10.21 -0.24
C LEU A 233 8.59 10.58 -1.71
N MET A 234 8.50 9.60 -2.60
CA MET A 234 8.14 9.81 -4.00
C MET A 234 6.67 9.54 -4.30
N PHE A 235 5.90 9.05 -3.33
CA PHE A 235 4.58 8.49 -3.59
C PHE A 235 3.60 9.54 -4.17
N SER A 236 3.83 10.83 -3.90
CA SER A 236 3.08 11.94 -4.51
C SER A 236 3.28 12.08 -6.02
N ALA A 237 4.31 11.44 -6.60
CA ALA A 237 4.50 11.39 -8.05
C ALA A 237 3.36 10.63 -8.74
N PHE A 238 2.78 9.62 -8.08
CA PHE A 238 1.67 8.88 -8.62
C PHE A 238 0.38 9.71 -8.52
N VAL A 239 0.00 10.34 -9.63
CA VAL A 239 -1.24 11.12 -9.75
C VAL A 239 -2.44 10.19 -9.72
N TYR A 240 -2.79 9.74 -8.53
CA TYR A 240 -3.84 8.76 -8.28
C TYR A 240 -4.27 8.79 -6.82
N THR A 241 -5.33 8.07 -6.46
CA THR A 241 -6.01 8.28 -5.16
C THR A 241 -5.43 7.51 -3.98
N ASN A 242 -4.39 6.70 -4.19
CA ASN A 242 -3.83 5.83 -3.16
C ASN A 242 -3.36 6.59 -1.91
N ALA A 243 -2.63 7.70 -2.08
CA ALA A 243 -2.08 8.48 -0.96
C ALA A 243 -3.19 9.02 -0.02
N VAL A 244 -4.24 9.61 -0.61
CA VAL A 244 -5.35 10.21 0.13
C VAL A 244 -6.22 9.14 0.78
N GLY A 245 -6.58 8.09 0.03
CA GLY A 245 -7.35 6.98 0.58
C GLY A 245 -6.66 6.30 1.77
N LEU A 246 -5.33 6.16 1.68
CA LEU A 246 -4.50 5.59 2.75
C LEU A 246 -4.49 6.50 3.98
N ALA A 247 -4.25 7.80 3.79
CA ALA A 247 -4.19 8.75 4.89
C ALA A 247 -5.49 8.77 5.71
N PHE A 248 -6.65 8.84 5.05
CA PHE A 248 -7.95 8.82 5.71
C PHE A 248 -8.25 7.46 6.39
N THR A 249 -7.82 6.35 5.79
CA THR A 249 -8.05 5.03 6.41
C THR A 249 -7.14 4.78 7.60
N LEU A 250 -5.89 5.23 7.57
CA LEU A 250 -4.99 5.17 8.75
C LEU A 250 -5.42 6.16 9.84
N LEU A 251 -5.94 7.33 9.46
CA LEU A 251 -6.55 8.24 10.43
C LEU A 251 -7.75 7.58 11.11
N ALA A 252 -8.59 6.85 10.36
CA ALA A 252 -9.69 6.08 10.93
C ALA A 252 -9.21 5.04 11.94
N ALA A 253 -8.14 4.30 11.62
CA ALA A 253 -7.55 3.34 12.54
C ALA A 253 -6.98 4.02 13.79
N LEU A 254 -6.29 5.15 13.64
CA LEU A 254 -5.80 5.93 14.78
C LEU A 254 -6.95 6.39 15.69
N LEU A 255 -8.04 6.91 15.11
CA LEU A 255 -9.23 7.32 15.87
C LEU A 255 -9.91 6.14 16.57
N LEU A 256 -9.94 4.95 15.96
CA LEU A 256 -10.43 3.73 16.62
C LEU A 256 -9.53 3.36 17.81
N LEU A 257 -8.22 3.38 17.65
CA LEU A 257 -7.30 3.06 18.75
C LEU A 257 -7.44 4.06 19.91
N GLU A 258 -7.58 5.36 19.62
CA GLU A 258 -7.88 6.36 20.66
C GLU A 258 -9.27 6.17 21.27
N CYS A 259 -10.27 5.72 20.48
CA CYS A 259 -11.59 5.34 20.98
C CYS A 259 -11.48 4.21 22.03
N LEU A 260 -10.69 3.17 21.77
CA LEU A 260 -10.51 2.07 22.71
C LEU A 260 -9.91 2.52 24.06
N ARG A 261 -9.12 3.61 24.05
CA ARG A 261 -8.48 4.20 25.23
C ARG A 261 -9.34 5.22 25.97
N ALA A 262 -10.32 5.82 25.30
CA ALA A 262 -11.10 6.91 25.87
C ALA A 262 -11.83 6.49 27.16
N GLY A 263 -11.78 7.35 28.18
CA GLY A 263 -12.32 7.08 29.51
C GLY A 263 -13.84 7.26 29.63
N THR A 264 -14.45 8.06 28.74
CA THR A 264 -15.90 8.35 28.77
C THR A 264 -16.62 7.76 27.56
N ILE A 265 -17.88 7.36 27.73
CA ILE A 265 -18.70 6.84 26.63
C ILE A 265 -18.93 7.87 25.52
N ARG A 266 -19.08 9.15 25.87
CA ARG A 266 -19.25 10.25 24.91
C ARG A 266 -18.02 10.39 24.02
N SER A 267 -16.82 10.40 24.61
CA SER A 267 -15.57 10.45 23.84
C SER A 267 -15.40 9.23 22.94
N ARG A 268 -15.79 8.03 23.40
CA ARG A 268 -15.76 6.81 22.56
C ARG A 268 -16.67 6.92 21.36
N LEU A 269 -17.93 7.32 21.56
CA LEU A 269 -18.89 7.47 20.45
C LEU A 269 -18.42 8.52 19.45
N PHE A 270 -17.90 9.65 19.93
CA PHE A 270 -17.34 10.69 19.06
C PHE A 270 -16.15 10.20 18.24
N LEU A 271 -15.20 9.50 18.86
CA LEU A 271 -14.02 8.95 18.18
C LEU A 271 -14.39 7.80 17.24
N LEU A 272 -15.35 6.96 17.59
CA LEU A 272 -15.87 5.91 16.73
C LEU A 272 -16.58 6.50 15.50
N LEU A 273 -17.40 7.52 15.68
CA LEU A 273 -18.04 8.23 14.58
C LEU A 273 -16.99 8.87 13.66
N GLY A 274 -16.00 9.56 14.24
CA GLY A 274 -14.88 10.12 13.48
C GLY A 274 -14.09 9.06 12.71
N SER A 275 -13.87 7.90 13.33
CA SER A 275 -13.24 6.74 12.67
C SER A 275 -14.08 6.25 11.48
N CYS A 276 -15.39 6.08 11.65
CA CYS A 276 -16.27 5.61 10.58
C CYS A 276 -16.32 6.63 9.42
N VAL A 277 -16.46 7.92 9.71
CA VAL A 277 -16.48 8.99 8.68
C VAL A 277 -15.15 9.02 7.92
N SER A 278 -14.02 8.99 8.63
CA SER A 278 -12.69 8.96 8.01
C SER A 278 -12.50 7.70 7.15
N ALA A 279 -12.95 6.54 7.62
CA ALA A 279 -12.88 5.30 6.86
C ALA A 279 -13.75 5.35 5.60
N ALA A 280 -14.98 5.88 5.69
CA ALA A 280 -15.89 6.05 4.55
C ALA A 280 -15.25 6.91 3.46
N ILE A 281 -14.65 8.05 3.82
CA ILE A 281 -13.93 8.90 2.87
C ILE A 281 -12.78 8.12 2.23
N GLY A 282 -11.97 7.43 3.05
CA GLY A 282 -10.84 6.64 2.58
C GLY A 282 -11.21 5.57 1.54
N VAL A 283 -12.22 4.75 1.85
CA VAL A 283 -12.65 3.64 0.97
C VAL A 283 -13.47 4.09 -0.23
N MET A 284 -14.21 5.20 -0.12
CA MET A 284 -14.89 5.79 -1.28
C MET A 284 -13.88 6.37 -2.28
N VAL A 285 -12.81 7.00 -1.80
CA VAL A 285 -11.73 7.53 -2.65
C VAL A 285 -10.87 6.40 -3.24
N LYS A 286 -10.59 5.35 -2.46
CA LYS A 286 -9.86 4.17 -2.92
C LYS A 286 -10.33 2.89 -2.21
N ASN A 287 -11.15 2.11 -2.92
CA ASN A 287 -11.81 0.90 -2.42
C ASN A 287 -10.85 -0.20 -1.89
N THR A 288 -9.60 -0.20 -2.38
CA THR A 288 -8.53 -1.10 -1.91
C THR A 288 -8.35 -1.09 -0.39
N PHE A 289 -8.60 0.05 0.27
CA PHE A 289 -8.39 0.16 1.72
C PHE A 289 -9.51 -0.45 2.56
N ASN A 290 -10.52 -1.10 1.96
CA ASN A 290 -11.42 -2.00 2.67
C ASN A 290 -10.66 -3.05 3.49
N ILE A 291 -9.48 -3.48 3.03
CA ILE A 291 -8.60 -4.42 3.75
C ILE A 291 -8.24 -3.88 5.15
N LEU A 292 -7.94 -2.59 5.26
CA LEU A 292 -7.62 -1.95 6.54
C LEU A 292 -8.87 -1.75 7.41
N VAL A 293 -10.05 -1.56 6.81
CA VAL A 293 -11.33 -1.55 7.54
C VAL A 293 -11.65 -2.92 8.12
N LEU A 294 -11.40 -3.99 7.38
CA LEU A 294 -11.52 -5.36 7.89
C LEU A 294 -10.53 -5.62 9.03
N ALA A 295 -9.30 -5.10 8.94
CA ALA A 295 -8.34 -5.17 10.05
C ALA A 295 -8.84 -4.44 11.32
N MET A 296 -9.45 -3.25 11.17
CA MET A 296 -10.09 -2.54 12.28
C MET A 296 -11.23 -3.35 12.92
N LEU A 297 -12.07 -4.01 12.11
CA LEU A 297 -13.14 -4.88 12.60
C LEU A 297 -12.59 -6.07 13.40
N ILE A 298 -11.52 -6.72 12.92
CA ILE A 298 -10.87 -7.83 13.64
C ILE A 298 -10.30 -7.34 14.98
N VAL A 299 -9.61 -6.20 15.01
CA VAL A 299 -9.10 -5.59 16.26
C VAL A 299 -10.24 -5.29 17.23
N LEU A 300 -11.35 -4.73 16.73
CA LEU A 300 -12.53 -4.45 17.54
C LEU A 300 -13.13 -5.72 18.16
N VAL A 301 -13.20 -6.83 17.40
CA VAL A 301 -13.63 -8.14 17.91
C VAL A 301 -12.69 -8.62 19.02
N LEU A 302 -11.38 -8.59 18.80
CA LEU A 302 -10.39 -9.04 19.78
C LEU A 302 -10.48 -8.24 21.08
N GLU A 303 -10.61 -6.91 20.98
CA GLU A 303 -10.71 -6.00 22.11
C GLU A 303 -12.05 -6.13 22.85
N ALA A 304 -13.16 -6.36 22.13
CA ALA A 304 -14.45 -6.63 22.74
C ALA A 304 -14.46 -7.94 23.52
N VAL A 305 -13.83 -8.99 23.00
CA VAL A 305 -13.65 -10.27 23.71
C VAL A 305 -12.77 -10.09 24.95
N ARG A 306 -11.65 -9.35 24.83
CA ARG A 306 -10.71 -9.12 25.92
C ARG A 306 -11.32 -8.33 27.07
N PHE A 307 -12.01 -7.23 26.77
CA PHE A 307 -12.52 -6.28 27.75
C PHE A 307 -14.03 -6.39 28.00
N ARG A 308 -14.71 -7.38 27.41
CA ARG A 308 -16.17 -7.58 27.46
C ARG A 308 -16.98 -6.35 27.05
N ARG A 309 -16.46 -5.57 26.10
CA ARG A 309 -17.08 -4.32 25.60
C ARG A 309 -18.00 -4.59 24.40
N TRP A 310 -18.97 -5.49 24.57
CA TRP A 310 -19.85 -5.94 23.47
C TRP A 310 -20.69 -4.83 22.85
N TRP A 311 -21.07 -3.81 23.62
CA TRP A 311 -21.79 -2.65 23.08
C TRP A 311 -20.94 -1.88 22.06
N LEU A 312 -19.63 -1.77 22.29
CA LEU A 312 -18.70 -1.08 21.40
C LEU A 312 -18.48 -1.91 20.13
N LEU A 313 -18.46 -3.25 20.27
CA LEU A 313 -18.46 -4.16 19.13
C LEU A 313 -19.71 -3.97 18.27
N GLY A 314 -20.90 -3.98 18.87
CA GLY A 314 -22.15 -3.79 18.14
C GLY A 314 -22.17 -2.46 17.37
N ALA A 315 -21.83 -1.36 18.05
CA ALA A 315 -21.76 -0.04 17.42
C ALA A 315 -20.73 0.01 16.29
N GLY A 316 -19.53 -0.53 16.50
CA GLY A 316 -18.48 -0.52 15.48
C GLY A 316 -18.74 -1.46 14.31
N VAL A 317 -19.34 -2.64 14.53
CA VAL A 317 -19.77 -3.54 13.44
C VAL A 317 -20.80 -2.85 12.56
N VAL A 318 -21.82 -2.23 13.15
CA VAL A 318 -22.82 -1.45 12.38
C VAL A 318 -22.13 -0.33 11.62
N GLY A 319 -21.27 0.46 12.29
CA GLY A 319 -20.54 1.57 11.66
C GLY A 319 -19.68 1.14 10.49
N TYR A 320 -18.81 0.13 10.66
CA TYR A 320 -17.90 -0.31 9.59
C TYR A 320 -18.60 -1.12 8.49
N VAL A 321 -19.70 -1.82 8.77
CA VAL A 321 -20.52 -2.42 7.69
C VAL A 321 -21.14 -1.31 6.83
N LEU A 322 -21.62 -0.22 7.43
CA LEU A 322 -22.09 0.95 6.67
C LEU A 322 -20.96 1.60 5.86
N VAL A 323 -19.74 1.69 6.41
CA VAL A 323 -18.55 2.14 5.67
C VAL A 323 -18.28 1.25 4.44
N LEU A 324 -18.29 -0.07 4.58
CA LEU A 324 -18.05 -0.97 3.45
C LEU A 324 -19.14 -0.83 2.37
N LYS A 325 -20.40 -0.59 2.78
CA LYS A 325 -21.52 -0.34 1.86
C LYS A 325 -21.48 1.06 1.23
N SER A 326 -20.80 2.04 1.84
CA SER A 326 -20.73 3.40 1.31
C SER A 326 -19.92 3.51 0.02
N THR A 327 -19.14 2.47 -0.32
CA THR A 327 -18.37 2.37 -1.58
C THR A 327 -19.25 2.40 -2.84
N VAL A 328 -20.55 2.14 -2.72
CA VAL A 328 -21.52 2.26 -3.83
C VAL A 328 -22.00 3.71 -4.03
N LEU A 329 -21.89 4.59 -3.02
CA LEU A 329 -22.35 5.97 -3.11
C LEU A 329 -21.72 6.75 -4.28
N PRO A 330 -20.40 6.67 -4.53
CA PRO A 330 -19.78 7.37 -5.66
C PRO A 330 -20.35 6.94 -7.02
N VAL A 331 -20.68 5.66 -7.20
CA VAL A 331 -21.32 5.14 -8.42
C VAL A 331 -22.67 5.80 -8.61
N MET A 332 -23.52 5.79 -7.58
CA MET A 332 -24.84 6.43 -7.65
C MET A 332 -24.77 7.93 -7.92
N VAL A 333 -23.75 8.61 -7.39
CA VAL A 333 -23.52 10.04 -7.70
C VAL A 333 -23.14 10.21 -9.16
N MET A 334 -22.20 9.41 -9.68
CA MET A 334 -21.81 9.48 -11.09
C MET A 334 -22.97 9.17 -12.04
N GLU A 335 -23.78 8.14 -11.76
CA GLU A 335 -24.97 7.80 -12.56
C GLU A 335 -26.00 8.95 -12.57
N ARG A 336 -26.21 9.60 -11.42
CA ARG A 336 -27.09 10.78 -11.34
C ARG A 336 -26.55 11.99 -12.09
N LEU A 337 -25.25 12.26 -12.01
CA LEU A 337 -24.62 13.40 -12.67
C LEU A 337 -24.58 13.24 -14.20
N THR A 338 -24.41 12.02 -14.67
CA THR A 338 -24.25 11.71 -16.10
C THR A 338 -25.57 11.28 -16.78
N GLY A 339 -26.57 10.89 -15.99
CA GLY A 339 -27.81 10.29 -16.50
C GLY A 339 -27.63 8.88 -17.06
N GLN A 340 -26.49 8.24 -16.80
CA GLN A 340 -26.12 6.92 -17.32
C GLN A 340 -26.24 5.85 -16.24
N SER A 341 -26.32 4.59 -16.65
CA SER A 341 -26.07 3.46 -15.76
C SER A 341 -24.83 2.71 -16.20
N PHE A 342 -23.91 2.52 -15.26
CA PHE A 342 -22.64 1.82 -15.52
C PHE A 342 -22.73 0.34 -15.15
N GLY A 343 -23.87 -0.10 -14.61
CA GLY A 343 -24.08 -1.50 -14.25
C GLY A 343 -23.16 -2.01 -13.13
N PRO A 344 -23.12 -3.33 -12.92
CA PRO A 344 -22.38 -3.94 -11.82
C PRO A 344 -20.86 -3.99 -12.04
N GLY A 345 -20.40 -3.73 -13.26
CA GLY A 345 -19.01 -3.93 -13.65
C GLY A 345 -18.59 -5.39 -13.74
N MET A 346 -17.30 -5.60 -13.97
CA MET A 346 -16.73 -6.95 -13.96
C MET A 346 -16.83 -7.59 -12.56
N PRO A 347 -17.11 -8.90 -12.46
CA PRO A 347 -17.10 -9.61 -11.19
C PRO A 347 -15.75 -9.50 -10.47
N THR A 348 -15.77 -9.38 -9.14
CA THR A 348 -14.54 -9.33 -8.33
C THR A 348 -13.68 -10.61 -8.48
N LEU A 349 -14.30 -11.74 -8.82
CA LEU A 349 -13.58 -12.98 -9.12
C LEU A 349 -12.67 -12.85 -10.35
N SER A 350 -12.98 -11.96 -11.29
CA SER A 350 -12.12 -11.72 -12.44
C SER A 350 -10.72 -11.23 -11.99
N TRP A 351 -10.62 -10.52 -10.85
CA TRP A 351 -9.33 -10.00 -10.40
C TRP A 351 -8.51 -11.12 -9.75
N ILE A 352 -9.18 -12.10 -9.14
CA ILE A 352 -8.52 -13.30 -8.63
C ILE A 352 -8.05 -14.15 -9.82
N ALA A 353 -8.90 -14.30 -10.84
CA ALA A 353 -8.55 -15.02 -12.06
C ALA A 353 -7.30 -14.44 -12.74
N MET A 354 -7.21 -13.11 -12.88
CA MET A 354 -6.00 -12.44 -13.37
C MET A 354 -4.80 -12.65 -12.43
N GLY A 355 -5.00 -12.49 -11.12
CA GLY A 355 -3.92 -12.59 -10.13
C GLY A 355 -3.26 -13.97 -10.02
N VAL A 356 -3.95 -15.05 -10.41
CA VAL A 356 -3.42 -16.43 -10.42
C VAL A 356 -2.97 -16.91 -11.80
N GLN A 357 -2.99 -16.04 -12.81
CA GLN A 357 -2.61 -16.35 -14.18
C GLN A 357 -1.32 -15.63 -14.60
N SER A 358 -0.64 -16.20 -15.59
CA SER A 358 0.48 -15.59 -16.28
C SER A 358 0.30 -15.79 -17.78
N LYS A 359 0.60 -14.74 -18.55
CA LYS A 359 0.62 -14.77 -20.01
C LYS A 359 1.97 -14.32 -20.53
N ASP A 360 2.30 -14.78 -21.73
CA ASP A 360 3.54 -14.39 -22.39
C ASP A 360 3.61 -12.87 -22.58
N GLY A 361 4.72 -12.28 -22.13
CA GLY A 361 4.95 -10.83 -22.22
C GLY A 361 4.29 -9.99 -21.12
N VAL A 362 3.56 -10.59 -20.17
CA VAL A 362 2.96 -9.92 -19.00
C VAL A 362 3.56 -10.49 -17.71
N LEU A 363 3.81 -9.63 -16.72
CA LEU A 363 4.32 -10.08 -15.43
C LEU A 363 3.28 -10.95 -14.69
N PRO A 364 3.70 -11.98 -13.94
CA PRO A 364 2.78 -12.89 -13.24
C PRO A 364 1.80 -12.16 -12.33
N GLY A 365 0.49 -12.38 -12.54
CA GLY A 365 -0.55 -11.81 -11.71
C GLY A 365 -0.79 -10.31 -11.89
N TRP A 366 -0.29 -9.70 -12.96
CA TRP A 366 -0.57 -8.30 -13.33
C TRP A 366 -1.81 -8.18 -14.22
N TRP A 367 -2.33 -6.96 -14.33
CA TRP A 367 -3.45 -6.67 -15.23
C TRP A 367 -3.19 -7.15 -16.66
N GLN A 368 -4.18 -7.83 -17.22
CA GLN A 368 -4.18 -8.33 -18.59
C GLN A 368 -5.56 -8.09 -19.22
N SER A 369 -5.61 -7.95 -20.54
CA SER A 369 -6.84 -7.62 -21.26
C SER A 369 -7.88 -8.74 -21.32
N ASP A 370 -7.57 -9.94 -20.82
CA ASP A 370 -8.49 -11.09 -20.93
C ASP A 370 -9.82 -10.89 -20.23
N ALA A 371 -9.81 -10.37 -19.00
CA ALA A 371 -11.04 -10.11 -18.27
C ALA A 371 -11.93 -9.13 -19.04
N LEU A 372 -11.30 -8.16 -19.71
CA LEU A 372 -11.98 -7.22 -20.58
C LEU A 372 -12.49 -7.89 -21.86
N ASN A 373 -11.70 -8.75 -22.51
CA ASN A 373 -12.14 -9.48 -23.71
C ASN A 373 -13.36 -10.36 -23.38
N VAL A 374 -13.35 -11.05 -22.25
CA VAL A 374 -14.50 -11.84 -21.77
C VAL A 374 -15.71 -10.95 -21.52
N TYR A 375 -15.54 -9.76 -20.93
CA TYR A 375 -16.63 -8.80 -20.77
C TYR A 375 -17.28 -8.44 -22.10
N LEU A 376 -16.46 -8.20 -23.13
CA LEU A 376 -16.91 -7.85 -24.48
C LEU A 376 -17.61 -9.03 -25.17
N ASP A 377 -17.03 -10.22 -25.10
CA ASP A 377 -17.54 -11.44 -25.71
C ASP A 377 -18.89 -11.86 -25.12
N THR A 378 -19.10 -11.63 -23.82
CA THR A 378 -20.38 -11.92 -23.15
C THR A 378 -21.37 -10.75 -23.21
N GLY A 379 -21.04 -9.66 -23.90
CA GLY A 379 -21.88 -8.45 -23.97
C GLY A 379 -22.20 -7.85 -22.59
N GLY A 380 -21.31 -8.00 -21.61
CA GLY A 380 -21.52 -7.50 -20.24
C GLY A 380 -22.32 -8.43 -19.31
N ASP A 381 -22.65 -9.67 -19.70
CA ASP A 381 -23.31 -10.63 -18.79
C ASP A 381 -22.43 -10.99 -17.58
N TYR A 382 -22.84 -10.50 -16.40
CA TYR A 382 -22.13 -10.71 -15.14
C TYR A 382 -22.00 -12.19 -14.76
N THR A 383 -23.03 -13.00 -14.99
CA THR A 383 -23.04 -14.42 -14.59
C THR A 383 -22.12 -15.22 -15.48
N ALA A 384 -22.16 -14.97 -16.79
CA ALA A 384 -21.25 -15.61 -17.75
C ALA A 384 -19.78 -15.27 -17.46
N GLN A 385 -19.47 -13.99 -17.20
CA GLN A 385 -18.13 -13.56 -16.80
C GLN A 385 -17.69 -14.23 -15.48
N GLN A 386 -18.59 -14.32 -14.51
CA GLN A 386 -18.27 -14.92 -13.22
C GLN A 386 -17.95 -16.42 -13.37
N GLN A 387 -18.70 -17.14 -14.21
CA GLN A 387 -18.42 -18.55 -14.52
C GLN A 387 -17.06 -18.73 -15.22
N HIS A 388 -16.72 -17.85 -16.16
CA HIS A 388 -15.41 -17.86 -16.81
C HIS A 388 -14.26 -17.63 -15.81
N ALA A 389 -14.42 -16.66 -14.90
CA ALA A 389 -13.45 -16.40 -13.84
C ALA A 389 -13.29 -17.59 -12.89
N ILE A 390 -14.39 -18.27 -12.52
CA ILE A 390 -14.34 -19.49 -11.70
C ILE A 390 -13.55 -20.59 -12.42
N GLY A 391 -13.85 -20.85 -13.71
CA GLY A 391 -13.13 -21.86 -14.50
C GLY A 391 -11.63 -21.55 -14.61
N SER A 392 -11.28 -20.28 -14.79
CA SER A 392 -9.91 -19.78 -14.81
C SER A 392 -9.16 -20.07 -13.50
N ILE A 393 -9.80 -19.80 -12.36
CA ILE A 393 -9.23 -20.07 -11.03
C ILE A 393 -9.08 -21.58 -10.80
N GLN A 394 -10.10 -22.37 -11.11
CA GLN A 394 -10.06 -23.83 -10.97
C GLN A 394 -8.94 -24.45 -11.84
N SER A 395 -8.76 -23.96 -13.06
CA SER A 395 -7.67 -24.38 -13.96
C SER A 395 -6.30 -24.08 -13.36
N ALA A 396 -6.07 -22.86 -12.85
CA ALA A 396 -4.82 -22.49 -12.19
C ALA A 396 -4.52 -23.38 -10.98
N TRP A 397 -5.53 -23.68 -10.16
CA TRP A 397 -5.40 -24.56 -9.00
C TRP A 397 -5.09 -26.00 -9.39
N SER A 398 -5.80 -26.54 -10.40
CA SER A 398 -5.54 -27.89 -10.90
C SER A 398 -4.12 -28.03 -11.46
N SER A 399 -3.67 -27.02 -12.20
CA SER A 399 -2.31 -26.97 -12.76
C SER A 399 -1.25 -26.90 -11.66
N ALA A 400 -1.52 -26.15 -10.57
CA ALA A 400 -0.60 -26.04 -9.44
C ALA A 400 -0.46 -27.35 -8.63
N ILE A 401 -1.51 -28.18 -8.60
CA ILE A 401 -1.46 -29.51 -7.97
C ILE A 401 -0.65 -30.49 -8.84
N VAL A 402 -0.80 -30.41 -10.16
CA VAL A 402 -0.11 -31.29 -11.12
C VAL A 402 1.38 -30.93 -11.21
N ASP A 403 1.73 -29.65 -11.20
CA ASP A 403 3.11 -29.17 -11.22
C ASP A 403 3.37 -28.12 -10.12
N PRO A 404 3.64 -28.57 -8.87
CA PRO A 404 3.93 -27.68 -7.76
C PRO A 404 5.19 -26.84 -7.97
N VAL A 405 6.19 -27.35 -8.71
CA VAL A 405 7.46 -26.63 -8.92
C VAL A 405 7.23 -25.39 -9.77
N SER A 406 6.49 -25.52 -10.88
CA SER A 406 6.10 -24.36 -11.68
C SER A 406 5.18 -23.40 -10.91
N ALA A 407 4.29 -23.91 -10.05
CA ALA A 407 3.45 -23.07 -9.20
C ALA A 407 4.26 -22.25 -8.19
N PHE A 408 5.25 -22.85 -7.52
CA PHE A 408 6.18 -22.11 -6.66
C PHE A 408 7.00 -21.09 -7.45
N GLY A 409 7.43 -21.43 -8.67
CA GLY A 409 8.10 -20.50 -9.58
C GLY A 409 7.20 -19.32 -10.02
N PHE A 410 5.89 -19.54 -10.18
CA PHE A 410 4.92 -18.48 -10.42
C PHE A 410 4.77 -17.57 -9.21
N ILE A 411 4.50 -18.13 -8.03
CA ILE A 411 4.31 -17.37 -6.79
C ILE A 411 5.57 -16.57 -6.45
N GLY A 412 6.76 -17.20 -6.57
CA GLY A 412 8.03 -16.53 -6.36
C GLY A 412 8.21 -15.31 -7.26
N ARG A 413 7.97 -15.46 -8.57
CA ARG A 413 8.05 -14.33 -9.52
C ARG A 413 7.02 -13.25 -9.24
N LYS A 414 5.76 -13.61 -8.96
CA LYS A 414 4.70 -12.65 -8.60
C LYS A 414 5.11 -11.83 -7.37
N LEU A 415 5.50 -12.52 -6.29
CA LEU A 415 5.99 -11.86 -5.07
C LEU A 415 7.23 -11.00 -5.32
N SER A 416 8.16 -11.42 -6.19
CA SER A 416 9.30 -10.59 -6.56
C SER A 416 8.86 -9.28 -7.22
N THR A 417 7.90 -9.33 -8.15
CA THR A 417 7.43 -8.14 -8.87
C THR A 417 6.53 -7.22 -8.03
N GLU A 418 5.88 -7.74 -7.00
CA GLU A 418 4.90 -6.99 -6.19
C GLU A 418 5.42 -6.56 -4.82
N TRP A 419 6.14 -7.44 -4.13
CA TRP A 419 6.59 -7.25 -2.75
C TRP A 419 8.11 -7.05 -2.64
N ALA A 420 8.89 -7.41 -3.65
CA ALA A 420 10.35 -7.23 -3.66
C ALA A 420 10.86 -6.36 -4.81
N GLU A 421 9.99 -5.54 -5.41
CA GLU A 421 10.42 -4.46 -6.27
C GLU A 421 10.82 -3.27 -5.38
N PRO A 422 12.11 -2.87 -5.36
CA PRO A 422 12.68 -1.95 -4.36
C PRO A 422 12.00 -0.58 -4.24
N THR A 423 11.37 -0.12 -5.33
CA THR A 423 10.83 1.23 -5.42
C THR A 423 9.31 1.28 -5.22
N PHE A 424 8.65 0.12 -5.11
CA PHE A 424 7.20 -0.02 -5.14
C PHE A 424 6.54 0.85 -6.24
N GLU A 425 7.12 0.82 -7.45
CA GLU A 425 6.69 1.53 -8.65
C GLU A 425 6.74 3.07 -8.57
N THR A 426 7.19 3.65 -7.46
CA THR A 426 7.22 5.12 -7.37
C THR A 426 8.25 5.72 -8.31
N VAL A 427 9.33 4.99 -8.62
CA VAL A 427 10.29 5.33 -9.68
C VAL A 427 9.66 5.18 -11.06
N LEU A 428 8.89 4.11 -11.31
CA LEU A 428 8.15 3.93 -12.56
C LEU A 428 7.19 5.10 -12.79
N TYR A 429 6.29 5.39 -11.86
CA TYR A 429 5.31 6.47 -12.02
C TYR A 429 5.94 7.86 -12.08
N SER A 430 7.09 8.05 -11.43
CA SER A 430 7.89 9.26 -11.62
C SER A 430 8.46 9.38 -13.03
N GLY A 431 8.78 8.26 -13.69
CA GLY A 431 9.24 8.20 -15.07
C GLY A 431 8.14 8.12 -16.13
N LEU A 432 6.87 7.97 -15.73
CA LEU A 432 5.71 7.68 -16.58
C LEU A 432 4.79 8.92 -16.68
N GLY A 433 5.35 10.04 -17.13
CA GLY A 433 4.61 11.30 -17.30
C GLY A 433 5.33 12.25 -18.25
N ILE A 434 4.56 13.01 -19.04
CA ILE A 434 5.07 14.09 -19.89
C ILE A 434 5.43 15.26 -18.98
N ARG A 435 6.58 15.89 -19.26
CA ARG A 435 7.16 16.97 -18.45
C ARG A 435 7.19 18.25 -19.26
N ALA A 436 6.99 19.41 -18.61
CA ALA A 436 7.13 20.69 -19.29
C ALA A 436 8.58 20.95 -19.71
N HIS A 437 9.52 20.51 -18.88
CA HIS A 437 10.96 20.65 -19.11
C HIS A 437 11.66 19.28 -19.07
N ALA A 438 11.60 18.57 -20.19
CA ALA A 438 12.37 17.35 -20.39
C ALA A 438 13.87 17.67 -20.55
N GLY A 439 14.68 17.48 -19.50
CA GLY A 439 16.09 17.86 -19.54
C GLY A 439 16.90 17.55 -18.28
N ASN A 440 18.12 18.11 -18.22
CA ASN A 440 19.07 17.97 -17.11
C ASN A 440 18.44 18.49 -15.80
N GLY A 441 18.51 17.70 -14.72
CA GLY A 441 17.93 18.07 -13.43
C GLY A 441 17.84 16.89 -12.46
N LEU A 442 17.33 17.13 -11.25
CA LEU A 442 17.25 16.14 -10.17
C LEU A 442 16.44 14.89 -10.57
N ALA A 443 15.30 15.08 -11.23
CA ALA A 443 14.48 13.94 -11.60
C ALA A 443 15.13 13.09 -12.70
N ARG A 444 15.77 13.70 -13.70
CA ARG A 444 16.53 12.96 -14.71
C ARG A 444 17.74 12.24 -14.10
N SER A 445 18.46 12.89 -13.18
CA SER A 445 19.65 12.27 -12.56
C SER A 445 19.32 11.06 -11.70
N LEU A 446 18.15 11.02 -11.06
CA LEU A 446 17.69 9.87 -10.27
C LEU A 446 16.99 8.78 -11.10
N LEU A 447 16.30 9.16 -12.18
CA LEU A 447 15.52 8.21 -12.99
C LEU A 447 16.30 7.61 -14.16
N ALA A 448 17.34 8.28 -14.65
CA ALA A 448 18.25 7.76 -15.66
C ALA A 448 19.47 7.04 -15.01
N GLU A 449 20.20 6.26 -15.80
CA GLU A 449 21.46 5.68 -15.36
C GLU A 449 22.55 6.76 -15.18
N PRO A 450 23.43 6.65 -14.16
CA PRO A 450 23.54 5.57 -13.17
C PRO A 450 22.68 5.74 -11.90
N GLY A 451 21.93 6.85 -11.77
CA GLY A 451 21.18 7.17 -10.56
C GLY A 451 20.06 6.17 -10.28
N ARG A 452 19.39 5.68 -11.33
CA ARG A 452 18.35 4.64 -11.21
C ARG A 452 18.89 3.36 -10.58
N THR A 453 20.04 2.87 -11.02
CA THR A 453 20.70 1.71 -10.38
C THR A 453 20.98 1.98 -8.92
N THR A 454 21.48 3.18 -8.59
CA THR A 454 21.77 3.57 -7.20
C THR A 454 20.52 3.56 -6.32
N VAL A 455 19.42 4.11 -6.83
CA VAL A 455 18.11 4.12 -6.16
C VAL A 455 17.58 2.72 -5.92
N ASN A 456 17.66 1.83 -6.93
CA ASN A 456 17.20 0.45 -6.79
C ASN A 456 18.03 -0.32 -5.76
N VAL A 457 19.37 -0.23 -5.80
CA VAL A 457 20.24 -0.88 -4.82
C VAL A 457 19.94 -0.39 -3.40
N TYR A 458 19.77 0.93 -3.22
CA TYR A 458 19.41 1.50 -1.94
C TYR A 458 18.03 1.02 -1.45
N GLY A 459 17.04 1.01 -2.34
CA GLY A 459 15.68 0.54 -2.06
C GLY A 459 15.69 -0.93 -1.62
N ASP A 460 16.48 -1.77 -2.30
CA ASP A 460 16.61 -3.21 -2.05
C ASP A 460 17.18 -3.48 -0.65
N ILE A 461 18.22 -2.74 -0.28
CA ILE A 461 18.82 -2.75 1.06
C ILE A 461 17.80 -2.34 2.12
N MET A 462 17.10 -1.22 1.91
CA MET A 462 16.16 -0.70 2.89
C MET A 462 14.93 -1.61 3.04
N GLN A 463 14.36 -2.08 1.93
CA GLN A 463 13.21 -2.97 1.90
C GLN A 463 13.52 -4.29 2.63
N SER A 464 14.66 -4.91 2.30
CA SER A 464 15.16 -6.09 2.99
C SER A 464 15.38 -5.85 4.49
N ALA A 465 15.99 -4.72 4.87
CA ALA A 465 16.17 -4.37 6.28
C ALA A 465 14.83 -4.24 7.01
N VAL A 466 13.86 -3.52 6.45
CA VAL A 466 12.53 -3.36 7.05
C VAL A 466 11.85 -4.71 7.24
N TYR A 467 11.87 -5.59 6.24
CA TYR A 467 11.29 -6.93 6.38
C TYR A 467 11.96 -7.76 7.47
N VAL A 468 13.29 -7.83 7.48
CA VAL A 468 14.05 -8.62 8.48
C VAL A 468 13.83 -8.10 9.89
N PHE A 469 13.92 -6.78 10.13
CA PHE A 469 13.77 -6.24 11.48
C PHE A 469 12.31 -6.21 11.93
N ALA A 470 11.35 -6.04 11.03
CA ALA A 470 9.95 -6.22 11.37
C ALA A 470 9.66 -7.67 11.79
N LEU A 471 10.27 -8.66 11.11
CA LEU A 471 10.14 -10.07 11.47
C LEU A 471 10.70 -10.34 12.86
N ILE A 472 11.89 -9.82 13.17
CA ILE A 472 12.48 -9.90 14.51
C ILE A 472 11.53 -9.34 15.58
N ALA A 473 10.91 -8.19 15.32
CA ALA A 473 9.98 -7.58 16.26
C ALA A 473 8.71 -8.41 16.46
N ILE A 474 8.10 -8.92 15.39
CA ILE A 474 6.88 -9.73 15.47
C ILE A 474 7.15 -11.08 16.13
N VAL A 475 8.27 -11.76 15.81
CA VAL A 475 8.69 -12.98 16.52
C VAL A 475 8.93 -12.70 18.01
N GLY A 476 9.54 -11.57 18.33
CA GLY A 476 9.69 -11.11 19.73
C GLY A 476 8.35 -10.91 20.43
N LEU A 477 7.33 -10.40 19.72
CA LEU A 477 5.96 -10.29 20.25
C LEU A 477 5.30 -11.65 20.46
N VAL A 478 5.45 -12.60 19.54
CA VAL A 478 4.97 -13.98 19.73
C VAL A 478 5.57 -14.60 20.98
N ALA A 479 6.89 -14.45 21.18
CA ALA A 479 7.58 -14.97 22.36
C ALA A 479 7.09 -14.31 23.66
N ALA A 480 6.92 -12.99 23.65
CA ALA A 480 6.40 -12.24 24.80
C ALA A 480 4.95 -12.62 25.13
N SER A 481 4.05 -12.64 24.14
CA SER A 481 2.64 -13.01 24.32
C SER A 481 2.48 -14.46 24.78
N SER A 482 3.36 -15.37 24.34
CA SER A 482 3.39 -16.77 24.79
C SER A 482 3.87 -16.91 26.24
N ALA A 483 4.89 -16.14 26.65
CA ALA A 483 5.37 -16.12 28.03
C ALA A 483 4.30 -15.55 28.98
N HIS A 484 3.63 -14.45 28.60
CA HIS A 484 2.53 -13.87 29.38
C HIS A 484 1.28 -14.76 29.40
N ALA A 485 1.00 -15.55 28.35
CA ALA A 485 -0.08 -16.53 28.37
C ALA A 485 0.17 -17.69 29.36
N SER A 486 1.44 -18.00 29.65
CA SER A 486 1.82 -19.05 30.61
C SER A 486 1.79 -18.61 32.08
N VAL A 487 1.88 -17.30 32.33
CA VAL A 487 1.81 -16.70 33.67
C VAL A 487 0.47 -16.00 33.81
N SER A 488 -0.59 -16.77 34.07
CA SER A 488 -1.94 -16.22 34.23
C SER A 488 -2.03 -15.28 35.45
N GLN A 489 -2.90 -14.27 35.35
CA GLN A 489 -3.58 -13.62 36.47
C GLN A 489 -2.69 -12.94 37.51
N THR A 490 -2.22 -11.74 37.21
CA THR A 490 -2.11 -10.70 38.24
C THR A 490 -2.78 -9.44 37.74
N LYS A 491 -3.86 -9.08 38.45
CA LYS A 491 -4.65 -7.87 38.22
C LYS A 491 -3.80 -6.62 38.46
N GLU A 492 -4.22 -5.56 37.78
CA GLU A 492 -4.22 -4.17 38.28
C GLU A 492 -3.07 -3.22 37.95
N LYS A 493 -2.20 -3.53 36.99
CA LYS A 493 -1.29 -2.52 36.42
C LYS A 493 -1.07 -2.75 34.93
N ASP A 494 -1.66 -1.87 34.12
CA ASP A 494 -1.04 -1.19 32.98
C ASP A 494 -2.05 -0.89 31.85
N LYS A 495 -2.89 0.14 32.06
CA LYS A 495 -3.72 0.74 31.00
C LYS A 495 -2.88 1.21 29.78
N GLU A 496 -1.57 1.40 29.96
CA GLU A 496 -0.63 1.76 28.90
C GLU A 496 -0.11 0.54 28.11
N GLY A 497 0.13 -0.62 28.75
CA GLY A 497 0.54 -1.86 28.08
C GLY A 497 -0.58 -2.52 27.26
N GLU A 498 -1.82 -2.33 27.69
CA GLU A 498 -3.04 -2.81 27.00
C GLU A 498 -3.23 -2.12 25.64
N SER A 499 -2.93 -0.82 25.56
CA SER A 499 -3.08 0.00 24.34
C SER A 499 -2.03 -0.33 23.27
N GLY A 500 -0.82 -0.72 23.68
CA GLY A 500 0.25 -1.07 22.74
C GLY A 500 -0.03 -2.35 21.96
N THR A 501 -0.83 -3.23 22.55
CA THR A 501 -1.23 -4.50 21.93
C THR A 501 -2.21 -4.28 20.78
N ALA A 502 -3.20 -3.39 20.94
CA ALA A 502 -4.18 -3.10 19.88
C ALA A 502 -3.55 -2.41 18.66
N ALA A 503 -2.61 -1.48 18.88
CA ALA A 503 -1.88 -0.81 17.80
C ALA A 503 -1.01 -1.80 17.01
N ALA A 504 -0.24 -2.65 17.71
CA ALA A 504 0.56 -3.69 17.08
C ALA A 504 -0.33 -4.70 16.32
N LEU A 505 -1.45 -5.12 16.90
CA LEU A 505 -2.41 -6.01 16.23
C LEU A 505 -2.95 -5.39 14.94
N PHE A 506 -3.37 -4.12 14.95
CA PHE A 506 -3.85 -3.44 13.76
C PHE A 506 -2.80 -3.45 12.64
N LEU A 507 -1.55 -3.09 12.94
CA LEU A 507 -0.49 -3.05 11.94
C LEU A 507 -0.16 -4.45 11.40
N ALA A 508 -0.11 -5.47 12.28
CA ALA A 508 0.18 -6.85 11.88
C ALA A 508 -0.95 -7.44 11.03
N ILE A 509 -2.21 -7.26 11.44
CA ILE A 509 -3.39 -7.74 10.70
C ILE A 509 -3.57 -6.94 9.40
N GLY A 510 -3.29 -5.63 9.41
CA GLY A 510 -3.31 -4.80 8.21
C GLY A 510 -2.32 -5.30 7.16
N PHE A 511 -1.06 -5.53 7.56
CA PHE A 511 -0.05 -6.14 6.68
C PHE A 511 -0.48 -7.54 6.20
N LEU A 512 -0.89 -8.41 7.12
CA LEU A 512 -1.34 -9.77 6.78
C LEU A 512 -2.51 -9.76 5.80
N GLY A 513 -3.48 -8.86 6.00
CA GLY A 513 -4.61 -8.67 5.10
C GLY A 513 -4.18 -8.26 3.70
N GLY A 514 -3.26 -7.31 3.57
CA GLY A 514 -2.69 -6.91 2.29
C GLY A 514 -1.92 -8.04 1.61
N PHE A 515 -1.11 -8.78 2.37
CA PHE A 515 -0.38 -9.94 1.86
C PHE A 515 -1.32 -11.04 1.35
N CYS A 516 -2.25 -11.52 2.19
CA CYS A 516 -3.20 -12.57 1.80
C CYS A 516 -4.06 -12.15 0.60
N CYS A 517 -4.40 -10.88 0.51
CA CYS A 517 -5.13 -10.31 -0.61
C CYS A 517 -4.33 -10.40 -1.92
N TYR A 518 -3.13 -9.81 -1.97
CA TYR A 518 -2.37 -9.68 -3.22
C TYR A 518 -1.61 -10.91 -3.66
N VAL A 519 -1.41 -11.89 -2.77
CA VAL A 519 -0.97 -13.23 -3.19
C VAL A 519 -1.92 -13.83 -4.23
N PHE A 520 -3.22 -13.53 -4.16
CA PHE A 520 -4.23 -14.08 -5.08
C PHE A 520 -4.81 -13.05 -6.06
N TRP A 521 -4.95 -11.78 -5.67
CA TRP A 521 -5.47 -10.75 -6.55
C TRP A 521 -4.44 -10.27 -7.56
N GLU A 522 -4.96 -9.72 -8.66
CA GLU A 522 -4.20 -8.87 -9.56
C GLU A 522 -3.58 -7.71 -8.78
N ALA A 523 -2.28 -7.52 -8.94
CA ALA A 523 -1.57 -6.44 -8.30
C ALA A 523 -0.30 -6.01 -9.02
N LYS A 524 0.05 -4.77 -8.70
CA LYS A 524 1.28 -4.06 -9.02
C LYS A 524 1.96 -3.66 -7.72
N SER A 525 3.27 -3.39 -7.74
CA SER A 525 4.01 -3.16 -6.48
C SER A 525 3.55 -1.90 -5.73
N ILE A 526 3.00 -0.90 -6.44
CA ILE A 526 2.42 0.29 -5.80
C ILE A 526 1.28 -0.01 -4.85
N TYR A 527 0.56 -1.13 -5.05
CA TYR A 527 -0.56 -1.52 -4.19
C TYR A 527 -0.11 -2.24 -2.92
N THR A 528 1.13 -2.74 -2.87
CA THR A 528 1.71 -3.36 -1.66
C THR A 528 2.41 -2.33 -0.76
N LEU A 529 2.86 -1.19 -1.30
CA LEU A 529 3.48 -0.09 -0.54
C LEU A 529 2.69 0.34 0.72
N PRO A 530 1.36 0.56 0.66
CA PRO A 530 0.56 0.90 1.84
C PRO A 530 0.67 -0.11 2.99
N PHE A 531 0.91 -1.39 2.68
CA PHE A 531 1.02 -2.46 3.67
C PHE A 531 2.46 -2.64 4.13
N TYR A 532 3.44 -2.42 3.25
CA TYR A 532 4.85 -2.34 3.61
C TYR A 532 5.12 -1.24 4.66
N ILE A 533 4.55 -0.04 4.50
CA ILE A 533 4.81 1.05 5.46
C ILE A 533 4.28 0.77 6.87
N LEU A 534 3.29 -0.13 7.02
CA LEU A 534 2.79 -0.58 8.33
C LEU A 534 3.85 -1.39 9.10
N LEU A 535 4.88 -1.89 8.40
CA LEU A 535 6.00 -2.60 9.01
C LEU A 535 7.07 -1.67 9.57
N LEU A 536 7.10 -0.38 9.22
CA LEU A 536 8.13 0.56 9.68
C LEU A 536 8.20 0.66 11.22
N PRO A 537 7.08 0.77 11.97
CA PRO A 537 7.11 0.72 13.44
C PRO A 537 7.68 -0.59 14.00
N PHE A 538 7.37 -1.73 13.36
CA PHE A 538 7.95 -3.02 13.74
C PHE A 538 9.45 -3.08 13.45
N ALA A 539 9.90 -2.63 12.28
CA ALA A 539 11.31 -2.58 11.93
C ALA A 539 12.11 -1.73 12.92
N ALA A 540 11.57 -0.57 13.32
CA ALA A 540 12.19 0.28 14.32
C ALA A 540 12.32 -0.41 15.69
N ARG A 541 11.30 -1.16 16.12
CA ARG A 541 11.34 -2.00 17.32
C ARG A 541 12.34 -3.15 17.19
N GLY A 542 12.43 -3.81 16.04
CA GLY A 542 13.38 -4.90 15.81
C GLY A 542 14.83 -4.42 15.86
N LEU A 543 15.11 -3.28 15.23
CA LEU A 543 16.42 -2.62 15.27
C LEU A 543 16.84 -2.21 16.69
N SER A 544 15.88 -1.80 17.53
CA SER A 544 16.19 -1.46 18.93
C SER A 544 16.49 -2.69 19.79
N LEU A 545 15.90 -3.85 19.46
CA LEU A 545 16.13 -5.13 20.15
C LEU A 545 17.45 -5.81 19.75
N ALA A 546 17.88 -5.72 18.49
CA ALA A 546 19.04 -6.46 17.95
C ALA A 546 20.34 -6.38 18.80
N PRO A 547 20.73 -5.23 19.39
CA PRO A 547 21.93 -5.16 20.24
C PRO A 547 21.84 -6.01 21.53
N GLY A 548 20.64 -6.21 22.08
CA GLY A 548 20.42 -7.02 23.29
C GLY A 548 20.63 -8.51 23.04
N TRP A 549 20.24 -9.00 21.86
CA TRP A 549 20.39 -10.40 21.46
C TRP A 549 21.85 -10.78 21.18
N VAL A 550 22.62 -9.91 20.52
CA VAL A 550 24.08 -10.11 20.31
C VAL A 550 24.82 -10.16 21.65
N ARG A 551 24.41 -9.34 22.63
CA ARG A 551 24.97 -9.38 23.99
C ARG A 551 24.58 -10.67 24.74
N ASN A 552 23.36 -11.16 24.57
CA ASN A 552 22.92 -12.41 25.19
C ASN A 552 23.56 -13.64 24.54
N LEU A 553 23.78 -13.66 23.22
CA LEU A 553 24.51 -14.72 22.52
C LEU A 553 26.00 -14.77 22.89
N THR A 554 26.64 -13.61 23.06
CA THR A 554 28.03 -13.55 23.56
C THR A 554 28.14 -13.98 25.03
N MET A 555 27.14 -13.67 25.87
CA MET A 555 27.05 -14.20 27.24
C MET A 555 26.73 -15.71 27.29
N PHE A 556 25.92 -16.23 26.37
CA PHE A 556 25.63 -17.66 26.29
C PHE A 556 26.88 -18.46 25.87
N ARG A 557 27.66 -17.93 24.91
CA ARG A 557 28.98 -18.47 24.54
C ARG A 557 29.98 -18.40 25.69
N SER A 558 30.00 -17.33 26.50
CA SER A 558 30.92 -17.24 27.64
C SER A 558 30.53 -18.16 28.82
N ARG A 559 29.22 -18.43 29.00
CA ARG A 559 28.73 -19.44 29.95
C ARG A 559 29.06 -20.87 29.51
N HIS A 560 28.87 -21.22 28.23
CA HIS A 560 29.25 -22.56 27.75
C HIS A 560 30.75 -22.81 27.79
N ARG A 561 31.59 -21.81 27.50
CA ARG A 561 33.06 -21.92 27.63
C ARG A 561 33.52 -22.12 29.08
N LYS A 562 32.76 -21.67 30.08
CA LYS A 562 33.04 -21.91 31.50
C LYS A 562 32.57 -23.29 31.99
N VAL A 563 31.64 -23.94 31.28
CA VAL A 563 31.11 -25.26 31.64
C VAL A 563 31.87 -26.40 30.93
N SER A 564 32.42 -26.16 29.73
CA SER A 564 33.27 -27.14 29.01
C SER A 564 34.76 -27.09 29.39
N GLY A 565 35.11 -26.29 30.41
CA GLY A 565 36.48 -26.11 30.90
C GLY A 565 36.70 -26.68 32.29
N ARG A 566 35.95 -27.73 32.65
CA ARG A 566 36.16 -28.54 33.85
C ARG A 566 36.32 -30.00 33.47
#